data_AF-A0A968TLC8-F1
#
_entry.id   AF-A0A968TLC8-F1
#
_cell.length_a   1.000
_cell.length_b   1.000
_cell.length_c   1.000
_cell.angle_alpha   90.00
_cell.angle_beta   90.00
_cell.angle_gamma   90.00
#
_symmetry.space_group_name_H-M   'P 1'
#
loop_
_entity.id
_entity.type
_entity.pdbx_description
1 polymer ?
#
loop_
_entity_poly.entity_id
_entity_poly.type
_entity_poly.pdbx_seq_one_letter_code
_entity_poly.pdbx_strand_id
1 'polypeptide(L)'
;MEQVTLTGLRFGESILPPTANDRDRIAVEAVEVSFNLWNLLWTRRLGLDITLLRPDIFVDQTPDGRWISTQVATQDEQGIIKTELDRIQFRQATLTLEPSPAVSAEANEPGANARPIVLQNVNGLATLQNENQNIFFEADGAIASGGNLTLKAKPIARSIALASAFRAKTCRLPMSAPSCPCQFAFRPDRSAAT
;
A
#
# COMPACT_ATOMS: atom_id res chain seq x y z
N MET A 1 14.17 18.06 -7.67
CA MET A 1 15.28 17.08 -7.69
C MET A 1 16.31 17.57 -6.69
N GLU A 2 16.66 16.75 -5.70
CA GLU A 2 17.43 17.22 -4.54
C GLU A 2 18.86 16.68 -4.55
N GLN A 3 19.07 15.45 -5.03
CA GLN A 3 20.41 14.86 -5.11
C GLN A 3 20.51 13.83 -6.24
N VAL A 4 21.68 13.81 -6.91
CA VAL A 4 22.06 12.79 -7.90
C VAL A 4 23.37 12.17 -7.44
N THR A 5 23.43 10.85 -7.44
CA THR A 5 24.66 10.10 -7.19
C THR A 5 24.90 9.11 -8.33
N LEU A 6 26.09 8.53 -8.39
CA LEU A 6 26.45 7.54 -9.41
C LEU A 6 25.51 6.33 -9.41
N THR A 7 24.90 6.01 -8.26
CA THR A 7 24.08 4.81 -8.04
C THR A 7 22.66 5.12 -7.58
N GLY A 8 22.21 6.37 -7.69
CA GLY A 8 20.89 6.73 -7.22
C GLY A 8 20.47 8.18 -7.42
N LEU A 9 19.18 8.41 -7.26
CA LEU A 9 18.50 9.69 -7.41
C LEU A 9 17.65 9.93 -6.16
N ARG A 10 17.64 11.16 -5.67
CA ARG A 10 16.73 11.60 -4.62
C ARG A 10 15.89 12.77 -5.14
N PHE A 11 14.58 12.54 -5.11
CA PHE A 11 13.59 13.57 -5.33
C PHE A 11 13.10 14.01 -3.95
N GLY A 12 13.02 15.32 -3.72
CA GLY A 12 12.39 15.87 -2.52
C GLY A 12 10.88 15.73 -2.60
N GLU A 13 10.17 16.67 -1.96
CA GLU A 13 8.71 16.62 -1.83
C GLU A 13 8.02 16.34 -3.16
N SER A 14 7.19 15.29 -3.18
CA SER A 14 6.45 14.86 -4.35
C SER A 14 4.99 14.61 -3.96
N ILE A 15 4.06 15.13 -4.76
CA ILE A 15 2.63 15.06 -4.46
C ILE A 15 1.91 14.52 -5.68
N LEU A 16 1.14 13.47 -5.48
CA LEU A 16 0.08 13.03 -6.39
C LEU A 16 -1.24 13.60 -5.85
N PRO A 17 -1.74 14.69 -6.47
CA PRO A 17 -2.95 15.34 -6.00
C PRO A 17 -4.19 14.51 -6.36
N PRO A 18 -5.30 14.71 -5.63
CA PRO A 18 -6.58 14.07 -5.95
C PRO A 18 -7.08 14.53 -7.33
N THR A 19 -7.85 13.66 -7.99
CA THR A 19 -8.51 13.98 -9.27
C THR A 19 -9.99 14.33 -9.04
N ALA A 20 -10.67 14.85 -10.07
CA ALA A 20 -12.08 15.25 -9.94
C ALA A 20 -13.02 14.11 -9.53
N ASN A 21 -12.64 12.85 -9.83
CA ASN A 21 -13.46 11.67 -9.59
C ASN A 21 -12.87 10.70 -8.55
N ASP A 22 -11.70 11.02 -8.00
CA ASP A 22 -10.94 10.14 -7.10
C ASP A 22 -10.21 10.99 -6.06
N ARG A 23 -10.51 10.78 -4.78
CA ARG A 23 -9.94 11.57 -3.68
C ARG A 23 -8.64 10.96 -3.16
N ASP A 24 -8.21 9.83 -3.73
CA ASP A 24 -6.91 9.25 -3.45
C ASP A 24 -5.81 10.29 -3.66
N ARG A 25 -4.98 10.46 -2.63
CA ARG A 25 -3.84 11.37 -2.66
C ARG A 25 -2.65 10.73 -2.00
N ILE A 26 -1.48 11.06 -2.52
CA ILE A 26 -0.21 10.64 -1.95
C ILE A 26 0.67 11.87 -1.87
N ALA A 27 1.10 12.24 -0.68
CA ALA A 27 2.16 13.20 -0.46
C ALA A 27 3.36 12.46 0.11
N VAL A 28 4.55 12.65 -0.45
CA VAL A 28 5.78 12.04 0.06
C VAL A 28 6.82 13.12 0.26
N GLU A 29 7.57 13.02 1.36
CA GLU A 29 8.62 14.00 1.63
C GLU A 29 9.82 13.80 0.71
N ALA A 30 10.15 12.54 0.43
CA ALA A 30 11.21 12.22 -0.51
C ALA A 30 11.00 10.85 -1.16
N VAL A 31 11.44 10.76 -2.41
CA VAL A 31 11.56 9.52 -3.17
C VAL A 31 13.04 9.25 -3.42
N GLU A 32 13.54 8.15 -2.89
CA GLU A 32 14.89 7.68 -3.14
C GLU A 32 14.83 6.53 -4.13
N VAL A 33 15.54 6.66 -5.24
CA VAL A 33 15.69 5.62 -6.26
C VAL A 33 17.14 5.17 -6.24
N SER A 34 17.38 3.91 -5.92
CA SER A 34 18.71 3.31 -5.91
C SER A 34 18.82 2.23 -6.98
N PHE A 35 20.00 2.04 -7.55
CA PHE A 35 20.25 0.99 -8.53
C PHE A 35 21.68 0.47 -8.46
N ASN A 36 21.87 -0.79 -8.86
CA ASN A 36 23.16 -1.45 -8.83
C ASN A 36 23.84 -1.44 -10.22
N LEU A 37 24.87 -0.59 -10.38
CA LEU A 37 25.64 -0.50 -11.62
C LEU A 37 26.44 -1.76 -11.96
N TRP A 38 26.86 -2.55 -10.95
CA TRP A 38 27.55 -3.81 -11.21
C TRP A 38 26.61 -4.81 -11.88
N ASN A 39 25.35 -4.87 -11.45
CA ASN A 39 24.38 -5.72 -12.13
C ASN A 39 24.13 -5.26 -13.57
N LEU A 40 24.01 -3.94 -13.79
CA LEU A 40 23.82 -3.35 -15.11
C LEU A 40 24.92 -3.77 -16.11
N LEU A 41 26.18 -3.74 -15.69
CA LEU A 41 27.31 -4.05 -16.58
C LEU A 41 27.35 -5.53 -17.00
N TRP A 42 26.93 -6.46 -16.13
CA TRP A 42 26.97 -7.91 -16.42
C TRP A 42 25.71 -8.44 -17.09
N THR A 43 24.53 -7.97 -16.68
CA THR A 43 23.26 -8.54 -17.12
C THR A 43 22.49 -7.62 -18.07
N ARG A 44 22.97 -6.38 -18.29
CA ARG A 44 22.24 -5.31 -18.97
C ARG A 44 20.86 -5.05 -18.38
N ARG A 45 20.67 -5.41 -17.11
CA ARG A 45 19.45 -5.17 -16.35
C ARG A 45 19.69 -4.09 -15.31
N LEU A 46 18.88 -3.04 -15.36
CA LEU A 46 18.84 -1.99 -14.36
C LEU A 46 17.72 -2.27 -13.37
N GLY A 47 18.05 -2.91 -12.25
CA GLY A 47 17.12 -3.12 -11.14
C GLY A 47 16.98 -1.84 -10.31
N LEU A 48 15.75 -1.35 -10.18
CA LEU A 48 15.42 -0.15 -9.41
C LEU A 48 14.85 -0.53 -8.04
N ASP A 49 15.41 0.09 -7.00
CA ASP A 49 14.90 0.06 -5.63
C ASP A 49 14.34 1.44 -5.27
N ILE A 50 13.04 1.52 -5.04
CA ILE A 50 12.35 2.77 -4.68
C ILE A 50 12.07 2.79 -3.18
N THR A 51 12.41 3.88 -2.49
CA THR A 51 12.05 4.13 -1.10
C THR A 51 11.28 5.44 -0.98
N LEU A 52 10.07 5.35 -0.44
CA LEU A 52 9.18 6.48 -0.16
C LEU A 52 9.32 6.83 1.32
N LEU A 53 9.83 8.03 1.61
CA LEU A 53 10.05 8.51 2.96
C LEU A 53 8.86 9.32 3.45
N ARG A 54 8.35 8.92 4.63
CA ARG A 54 7.18 9.53 5.31
C ARG A 54 6.02 9.82 4.36
N PRO A 55 5.57 8.84 3.56
CA PRO A 55 4.43 9.08 2.68
C PRO A 55 3.15 9.24 3.53
N ASP A 56 2.38 10.28 3.26
CA ASP A 56 1.01 10.48 3.71
C ASP A 56 0.06 10.06 2.57
N ILE A 57 -0.61 8.93 2.78
CA ILE A 57 -1.46 8.28 1.81
C ILE A 57 -2.90 8.36 2.33
N PHE A 58 -3.79 8.88 1.49
CA PHE A 58 -5.22 8.85 1.74
C PHE A 58 -5.87 8.01 0.65
N VAL A 59 -6.70 7.06 1.06
CA VAL A 59 -7.46 6.18 0.16
C VAL A 59 -8.91 6.19 0.58
N ASP A 60 -9.82 6.47 -0.35
CA ASP A 60 -11.26 6.32 -0.11
C ASP A 60 -11.84 5.04 -0.73
N GLN A 61 -12.72 4.38 0.02
CA GLN A 61 -13.40 3.20 -0.48
C GLN A 61 -14.47 3.63 -1.49
N THR A 62 -14.47 3.00 -2.64
CA THR A 62 -15.50 3.23 -3.66
C THR A 62 -16.88 2.77 -3.18
N PRO A 63 -17.99 3.28 -3.76
CA PRO A 63 -19.34 2.85 -3.41
C PRO A 63 -19.59 1.34 -3.56
N ASP A 64 -18.87 0.67 -4.46
CA ASP A 64 -18.87 -0.78 -4.68
C ASP A 64 -17.88 -1.55 -3.78
N GLY A 65 -17.30 -0.88 -2.78
CA GLY A 65 -16.53 -1.52 -1.71
C GLY A 65 -15.06 -1.81 -2.03
N ARG A 66 -14.53 -1.34 -3.16
CA ARG A 66 -13.12 -1.48 -3.53
C ARG A 66 -12.28 -0.37 -2.89
N TRP A 67 -11.07 -0.70 -2.47
CA TRP A 67 -10.14 0.27 -1.88
C TRP A 67 -9.05 0.73 -2.85
N ILE A 68 -8.64 -0.11 -3.79
CA ILE A 68 -7.57 0.25 -4.75
C ILE A 68 -8.00 -0.25 -6.12
N SER A 69 -8.06 0.67 -7.09
CA SER A 69 -8.31 0.37 -8.50
C SER A 69 -7.18 0.93 -9.37
N THR A 70 -5.93 0.83 -8.91
CA THR A 70 -4.77 1.32 -9.67
C THR A 70 -4.28 0.27 -10.66
N GLN A 71 -4.27 0.61 -11.94
CA GLN A 71 -3.56 -0.14 -12.97
C GLN A 71 -2.11 0.34 -12.99
N VAL A 72 -1.16 -0.51 -12.61
CA VAL A 72 0.26 -0.19 -12.75
C VAL A 72 0.62 -0.32 -14.22
N ALA A 73 0.92 0.80 -14.88
CA ALA A 73 1.38 0.78 -16.26
C ALA A 73 2.67 -0.06 -16.35
N THR A 74 2.66 -1.04 -17.24
CA THR A 74 3.86 -1.82 -17.57
C THR A 74 4.67 -0.98 -18.54
N GLN A 75 5.92 -0.68 -18.19
CA GLN A 75 6.83 0.01 -19.09
C GLN A 75 7.36 -1.03 -20.08
N ASP A 76 6.84 -1.00 -21.30
CA ASP A 76 7.39 -1.77 -22.42
C ASP A 76 8.75 -1.18 -22.79
N GLU A 77 9.81 -1.76 -22.24
CA GLU A 77 11.18 -1.28 -22.46
C GLU A 77 11.74 -1.84 -23.77
N GLN A 78 11.59 -1.09 -24.86
CA GLN A 78 12.33 -1.29 -26.11
C GLN A 78 13.65 -0.53 -26.02
N GLY A 79 14.69 -1.20 -25.49
CA GLY A 79 16.03 -0.65 -25.33
C GLY A 79 17.11 -1.73 -25.17
N ILE A 80 18.38 -1.35 -25.29
CA ILE A 80 19.54 -2.27 -25.10
C ILE A 80 19.71 -2.66 -23.61
N ILE A 81 19.17 -1.83 -22.71
CA ILE A 81 19.15 -2.01 -21.26
C ILE A 81 17.70 -2.28 -20.86
N LYS A 82 17.49 -3.31 -20.03
CA LYS A 82 16.18 -3.67 -19.49
C LYS A 82 16.03 -3.06 -18.10
N THR A 83 15.12 -2.10 -17.94
CA THR A 83 14.81 -1.52 -16.62
C THR A 83 13.68 -2.31 -15.96
N GLU A 84 13.90 -2.71 -14.72
CA GLU A 84 12.93 -3.45 -13.93
C GLU A 84 12.84 -2.84 -12.54
N LEU A 85 11.65 -2.88 -11.95
CA LEU A 85 11.44 -2.48 -10.57
C LEU A 85 11.62 -3.72 -9.69
N ASP A 86 12.63 -3.72 -8.84
CA ASP A 86 12.92 -4.86 -7.96
C ASP A 86 12.16 -4.73 -6.63
N ARG A 87 12.10 -3.50 -6.11
CA ARG A 87 11.59 -3.24 -4.77
C ARG A 87 10.93 -1.87 -4.65
N ILE A 88 9.86 -1.82 -3.87
CA ILE A 88 9.29 -0.59 -3.34
C ILE A 88 9.27 -0.67 -1.81
N GLN A 89 9.78 0.35 -1.14
CA GLN A 89 9.77 0.47 0.31
C GLN A 89 9.01 1.72 0.72
N PHE A 90 8.28 1.61 1.84
CA PHE A 90 7.67 2.74 2.53
C PHE A 90 8.27 2.81 3.92
N ARG A 91 8.68 4.00 4.36
CA ARG A 91 9.23 4.22 5.70
C ARG A 91 8.40 5.26 6.43
N GLN A 92 7.95 4.92 7.64
CA GLN A 92 7.19 5.82 8.51
C GLN A 92 5.96 6.45 7.83
N ALA A 93 5.24 5.64 7.05
CA ALA A 93 4.06 6.07 6.34
C ALA A 93 2.88 6.35 7.29
N THR A 94 2.03 7.29 6.89
CA THR A 94 0.70 7.50 7.46
C THR A 94 -0.31 7.09 6.40
N LEU A 95 -1.21 6.16 6.73
CA LEU A 95 -2.27 5.70 5.83
C LEU A 95 -3.62 6.03 6.44
N THR A 96 -4.40 6.86 5.74
CA THR A 96 -5.78 7.18 6.10
C THR A 96 -6.72 6.45 5.14
N LEU A 97 -7.50 5.52 5.66
CA LEU A 97 -8.51 4.77 4.93
C LEU A 97 -9.89 5.34 5.27
N GLU A 98 -10.59 5.90 4.30
CA GLU A 98 -11.96 6.41 4.47
C GLU A 98 -13.00 5.42 3.92
N PRO A 99 -13.79 4.74 4.76
CA PRO A 99 -14.82 3.81 4.29
C PRO A 99 -15.96 4.53 3.57
N SER A 100 -16.57 3.83 2.61
CA SER A 100 -17.74 4.36 1.89
C SER A 100 -18.97 4.38 2.82
N PRO A 101 -19.73 5.49 2.87
CA PRO A 101 -21.01 5.52 3.58
C PRO A 101 -22.00 4.47 3.08
N ALA A 102 -22.01 4.16 1.78
CA ALA A 102 -22.91 3.16 1.19
C ALA A 102 -22.63 1.76 1.74
N VAL A 103 -21.35 1.35 1.75
CA VAL A 103 -20.89 0.06 2.29
C VAL A 103 -21.11 -0.02 3.81
N SER A 104 -20.92 1.11 4.50
CA SER A 104 -21.11 1.18 5.95
C SER A 104 -22.59 1.03 6.35
N ALA A 105 -23.51 1.54 5.52
CA ALA A 105 -24.95 1.43 5.73
C ALA A 105 -25.46 -0.01 5.51
N GLU A 106 -24.93 -0.71 4.51
CA GLU A 106 -25.28 -2.11 4.21
C GLU A 106 -24.84 -3.09 5.31
N ALA A 107 -23.84 -2.73 6.11
CA ALA A 107 -23.37 -3.54 7.22
C ALA A 107 -24.39 -3.73 8.36
N ASN A 108 -25.56 -3.06 8.31
CA ASN A 108 -26.71 -3.20 9.24
C ASN A 108 -26.33 -3.14 10.74
N GLU A 109 -25.33 -2.32 11.09
CA GLU A 109 -24.94 -2.10 12.48
C GLU A 109 -25.53 -0.76 12.99
N PRO A 110 -26.32 -0.75 14.07
CA PRO A 110 -26.84 0.48 14.66
C PRO A 110 -25.69 1.41 15.07
N GLY A 111 -25.54 2.55 14.38
CA GLY A 111 -24.50 3.56 14.66
C GLY A 111 -23.17 3.35 13.93
N ALA A 112 -23.10 2.47 12.91
CA ALA A 112 -21.96 2.38 12.01
C ALA A 112 -21.82 3.64 11.15
N ASN A 113 -21.15 4.64 11.72
CA ASN A 113 -20.66 5.78 10.97
C ASN A 113 -19.37 5.36 10.24
N ALA A 114 -19.26 5.66 8.95
CA ALA A 114 -18.02 5.56 8.21
C ALA A 114 -16.98 6.48 8.88
N ARG A 115 -16.10 5.91 9.70
CA ARG A 115 -15.02 6.65 10.36
C ARG A 115 -13.71 6.32 9.68
N PRO A 116 -12.86 7.31 9.38
CA PRO A 116 -11.53 7.06 8.86
C PRO A 116 -10.71 6.16 9.80
N ILE A 117 -10.01 5.19 9.23
CA ILE A 117 -9.04 4.35 9.92
C ILE A 117 -7.67 4.91 9.59
N VAL A 118 -6.95 5.38 10.61
CA VAL A 118 -5.61 5.94 10.44
C VAL A 118 -4.58 4.94 10.94
N LEU A 119 -3.63 4.58 10.08
CA LEU A 119 -2.42 3.85 10.42
C LEU A 119 -1.25 4.82 10.45
N GLN A 120 -0.39 4.67 11.45
CA GLN A 120 0.79 5.51 11.66
C GLN A 120 2.04 4.66 11.74
N ASN A 121 3.18 5.27 11.42
CA ASN A 121 4.49 4.64 11.45
C ASN A 121 4.53 3.35 10.63
N VAL A 122 3.83 3.33 9.50
CA VAL A 122 3.74 2.14 8.65
C VAL A 122 5.06 1.96 7.90
N ASN A 123 5.69 0.80 8.07
CA ASN A 123 6.83 0.38 7.26
C ASN A 123 6.37 -0.73 6.34
N GLY A 124 6.73 -0.64 5.07
CA GLY A 124 6.27 -1.58 4.05
C GLY A 124 7.37 -1.94 3.07
N LEU A 125 7.31 -3.17 2.59
CA LEU A 125 8.20 -3.71 1.59
C LEU A 125 7.39 -4.49 0.56
N ALA A 126 7.41 -4.00 -0.68
CA ALA A 126 6.98 -4.74 -1.85
C ALA A 126 8.20 -5.24 -2.62
N THR A 127 8.27 -6.54 -2.89
CA THR A 127 9.31 -7.14 -3.75
C THR A 127 8.65 -7.70 -4.99
N LEU A 128 9.15 -7.31 -6.16
CA LEU A 128 8.66 -7.78 -7.44
C LEU A 128 9.62 -8.85 -7.96
N GLN A 129 9.08 -9.99 -8.36
CA GLN A 129 9.83 -11.13 -8.87
C GLN A 129 9.25 -11.61 -10.19
N ASN A 130 10.07 -12.33 -10.96
CA ASN A 130 9.72 -12.91 -12.25
C ASN A 130 9.12 -11.86 -13.20
N GLU A 131 9.86 -10.78 -13.49
CA GLU A 131 9.40 -9.70 -14.39
C GLU A 131 8.06 -9.09 -13.95
N ASN A 132 7.98 -8.72 -12.67
CA ASN A 132 6.80 -8.13 -12.03
C ASN A 132 5.56 -9.05 -12.05
N GLN A 133 5.73 -10.36 -12.24
CA GLN A 133 4.61 -11.32 -12.22
C GLN A 133 4.23 -11.74 -10.80
N ASN A 134 5.19 -11.76 -9.87
CA ASN A 134 4.98 -12.13 -8.48
C ASN A 134 5.31 -10.95 -7.58
N ILE A 135 4.30 -10.40 -6.91
CA ILE A 135 4.48 -9.28 -5.97
C ILE A 135 4.30 -9.82 -4.55
N PHE A 136 5.38 -9.80 -3.77
CA PHE A 136 5.35 -10.09 -2.33
C PHE A 136 5.23 -8.78 -1.58
N PHE A 137 4.29 -8.70 -0.64
CA PHE A 137 4.06 -7.49 0.14
C PHE A 137 4.04 -7.80 1.63
N GLU A 138 4.86 -7.09 2.38
CA GLU A 138 4.85 -7.11 3.84
C GLU A 138 4.76 -5.67 4.37
N ALA A 139 3.94 -5.46 5.39
CA ALA A 139 3.84 -4.18 6.07
C ALA A 139 3.55 -4.34 7.55
N ASP A 140 4.09 -3.44 8.35
CA ASP A 140 3.85 -3.30 9.78
C ASP A 140 3.48 -1.86 10.11
N GLY A 141 2.69 -1.64 11.16
CA GLY A 141 2.35 -0.29 11.63
C GLY A 141 1.45 -0.29 12.84
N ALA A 142 1.10 0.91 13.32
CA ALA A 142 0.21 1.10 14.46
C ALA A 142 -1.13 1.70 13.99
N ILE A 143 -2.23 1.26 14.58
CA ILE A 143 -3.55 1.87 14.34
C ILE A 143 -3.70 3.02 15.33
N ALA A 144 -4.10 4.21 14.87
CA ALA A 144 -4.24 5.39 15.72
C ALA A 144 -5.30 5.20 16.84
N SER A 145 -6.32 4.38 16.60
CA SER A 145 -7.30 3.99 17.61
C SER A 145 -6.79 2.96 18.63
N GLY A 146 -5.53 2.53 18.51
CA GLY A 146 -4.88 1.52 19.34
C GLY A 146 -4.71 0.17 18.64
N GLY A 147 -3.57 -0.47 18.92
CA GLY A 147 -3.18 -1.78 18.37
C GLY A 147 -2.12 -1.70 17.29
N ASN A 148 -1.51 -2.85 16.97
CA ASN A 148 -0.53 -2.99 15.91
C ASN A 148 -1.13 -3.81 14.76
N LEU A 149 -0.70 -3.49 13.54
CA LEU A 149 -1.06 -4.18 12.32
C LEU A 149 0.18 -4.83 11.73
N THR A 150 0.06 -6.08 11.30
CA THR A 150 1.05 -6.74 10.47
C THR A 150 0.33 -7.40 9.30
N LEU A 151 0.72 -7.05 8.10
CA LEU A 151 0.18 -7.54 6.85
C LEU A 151 1.28 -8.31 6.12
N LYS A 152 0.99 -9.55 5.73
CA LYS A 152 1.82 -10.34 4.82
C LYS A 152 0.93 -10.91 3.74
N ALA A 153 1.14 -10.47 2.51
CA ALA A 153 0.40 -10.94 1.34
C ALA A 153 1.22 -11.98 0.57
N LYS A 154 0.53 -13.02 0.09
CA LYS A 154 1.06 -14.01 -0.86
C LYS A 154 1.11 -13.43 -2.27
N PRO A 155 1.92 -13.99 -3.20
CA PRO A 155 2.11 -13.44 -4.53
C PRO A 155 0.77 -13.22 -5.25
N ILE A 156 0.53 -11.97 -5.65
CA ILE A 156 -0.65 -11.58 -6.44
C ILE A 156 -0.20 -11.45 -7.89
N ALA A 157 -0.84 -12.20 -8.79
CA ALA A 157 -0.56 -12.13 -10.22
C ALA A 157 -1.21 -10.87 -10.84
N ARG A 158 -0.36 -9.93 -11.27
CA ARG A 158 -0.61 -8.81 -12.21
C ARG A 158 -1.83 -7.89 -12.00
N SER A 159 -2.63 -8.01 -10.94
CA SER A 159 -3.65 -7.01 -10.60
C SER A 159 -3.83 -6.91 -9.09
N ILE A 160 -3.71 -5.69 -8.54
CA ILE A 160 -4.03 -5.43 -7.13
C ILE A 160 -5.48 -4.95 -7.09
N ALA A 161 -6.42 -5.90 -7.10
CA ALA A 161 -7.79 -5.63 -6.70
C ALA A 161 -7.92 -6.03 -5.22
N LEU A 162 -7.67 -5.10 -4.30
CA LEU A 162 -7.98 -5.32 -2.88
C LEU A 162 -9.45 -4.95 -2.63
N ALA A 163 -10.34 -5.92 -2.78
CA ALA A 163 -11.68 -5.88 -2.20
C ALA A 163 -11.58 -6.43 -0.77
N SER A 164 -11.60 -5.56 0.24
CA SER A 164 -11.55 -5.99 1.63
C SER A 164 -12.44 -5.11 2.52
N ALA A 165 -13.36 -5.72 3.26
CA ALA A 165 -14.07 -5.02 4.32
C ALA A 165 -13.16 -4.89 5.55
N PHE A 166 -12.60 -3.70 5.79
CA PHE A 166 -11.89 -3.42 7.05
C PHE A 166 -12.92 -3.25 8.17
N ARG A 167 -13.18 -4.32 8.92
CA ARG A 167 -14.06 -4.28 10.11
C ARG A 167 -13.21 -4.20 11.37
N ALA A 168 -13.03 -2.99 11.90
CA ALA A 168 -12.54 -2.82 13.26
C ALA A 168 -13.64 -3.29 14.24
N LYS A 169 -13.54 -4.51 14.78
CA LYS A 169 -14.38 -4.90 15.91
C LYS A 169 -13.96 -4.04 17.10
N THR A 170 -14.83 -3.14 17.54
CA THR A 170 -14.70 -2.48 18.85
C THR A 170 -14.64 -3.54 19.94
N CYS A 171 -13.45 -3.76 20.51
CA CYS A 171 -13.28 -4.55 21.72
C CYS A 171 -13.91 -3.77 22.89
N ARG A 172 -15.13 -4.14 23.31
CA ARG A 172 -15.60 -3.79 24.66
C ARG A 172 -14.83 -4.65 25.65
N LEU A 173 -13.93 -4.03 26.41
CA LEU A 173 -13.28 -4.66 27.56
C LEU A 173 -14.29 -4.76 28.73
N PRO A 174 -14.54 -5.94 29.32
CA PRO A 174 -14.73 -6.00 30.76
C PRO A 174 -13.39 -5.72 31.44
N MET A 175 -13.42 -4.94 32.51
CA MET A 175 -12.26 -4.45 33.26
C MET A 175 -11.57 -5.58 34.05
N SER A 176 -11.02 -6.60 33.39
CA SER A 176 -10.12 -7.61 33.98
C SER A 176 -9.67 -8.69 32.97
N ALA A 177 -8.83 -8.36 31.99
CA ALA A 177 -7.99 -9.38 31.32
C ALA A 177 -6.83 -8.72 30.55
N PRO A 178 -5.56 -9.14 30.75
CA PRO A 178 -4.46 -8.73 29.91
C PRO A 178 -4.40 -9.63 28.67
N SER A 179 -4.27 -9.02 27.49
CA SER A 179 -4.07 -9.64 26.17
C SER A 179 -5.27 -10.38 25.55
N CYS A 180 -5.96 -9.69 24.65
CA CYS A 180 -6.75 -10.33 23.59
C CYS A 180 -6.15 -9.88 22.25
N PRO A 181 -5.55 -10.77 21.44
CA PRO A 181 -5.08 -10.39 20.11
C PRO A 181 -6.30 -10.19 19.20
N CYS A 182 -6.50 -8.96 18.71
CA CYS A 182 -7.46 -8.70 17.65
C CYS A 182 -7.01 -9.44 16.38
N GLN A 183 -7.50 -10.66 16.17
CA GLN A 183 -7.34 -11.36 14.90
C GLN A 183 -8.28 -10.71 13.88
N PHE A 184 -7.71 -9.90 12.99
CA PHE A 184 -8.40 -9.47 11.77
C PHE A 184 -8.44 -10.67 10.81
N ALA A 185 -9.62 -11.26 10.65
CA ALA A 185 -9.83 -12.30 9.65
C ALA A 185 -10.12 -11.62 8.30
N PHE A 186 -9.12 -11.64 7.41
CA PHE A 186 -9.32 -11.35 5.99
C PHE A 186 -10.21 -12.45 5.39
N ARG A 187 -11.47 -12.14 5.11
CA ARG A 187 -12.33 -12.97 4.27
C ARG A 187 -12.34 -12.37 2.86
N PRO A 188 -11.64 -12.95 1.88
CA PRO A 188 -11.89 -12.61 0.49
C PRO A 188 -13.33 -13.01 0.16
N ASP A 189 -14.07 -12.09 -0.48
CA ASP A 189 -15.40 -12.39 -0.98
C ASP A 189 -15.30 -13.41 -2.12
N ARG A 190 -16.00 -14.54 -1.98
CA ARG A 190 -16.09 -15.58 -3.02
C ARG A 190 -17.22 -15.25 -4.00
N SER A 191 -17.23 -14.05 -4.57
CA SER A 191 -18.25 -13.64 -5.54
C SER A 191 -17.68 -13.23 -6.92
N ALA A 192 -16.39 -13.44 -7.17
CA ALA A 192 -15.79 -13.25 -8.50
C ALA A 192 -15.07 -14.52 -8.98
N ALA A 193 -15.85 -15.58 -9.21
CA ALA A 193 -15.46 -16.67 -10.09
C ALA A 193 -16.71 -17.08 -10.86
N THR A 194 -16.81 -16.59 -12.10
CA THR A 194 -17.61 -17.25 -13.14
C THR A 194 -16.64 -17.59 -14.26
#